data_AF-A0A9E5N847-F1
#
_entry.id   AF-A0A9E5N847-F1
#
_cell.length_a   1.000
_cell.length_b   1.000
_cell.length_c   1.000
_cell.angle_alpha   90.00
_cell.angle_beta   90.00
_cell.angle_gamma   90.00
#
_symmetry.space_group_name_H-M   'P 1'
#
loop_
_entity.id
_entity.type
_entity.pdbx_description
1 polymer ?
#
loop_
_entity_poly.entity_id
_entity_poly.type
_entity_poly.pdbx_seq_one_letter_code
_entity_poly.pdbx_strand_id
1 'polypeptide(L)'
;MICGVHAFIGATLGKALKSKSRAFLAGVITHFFLDLTPHRDFSVPTETVLALTALAVIGSSQGWNSPAFWGALGGVVPDIENAISQVRGGGRPLFPSHNDRLHGPKVKEIVSQAAILLVCL
;
A
#
# COMPACT_ATOMS: atom_id res chain seq x y z
N MET A 1 7.13 1.10 2.75
CA MET A 1 6.36 1.03 4.02
C MET A 1 5.66 -0.32 4.09
N ILE A 2 5.21 -0.82 5.26
CA ILE A 2 4.39 -2.06 5.29
C ILE A 2 3.23 -1.94 4.31
N CYS A 3 3.13 -2.87 3.36
CA CYS A 3 2.15 -2.85 2.28
C CYS A 3 0.70 -2.82 2.78
N GLY A 4 0.47 -3.45 3.95
CA GLY A 4 -0.81 -3.36 4.65
C GLY A 4 -1.23 -1.91 4.94
N VAL A 5 -0.31 -1.02 5.32
CA VAL A 5 -0.65 0.38 5.66
C VAL A 5 -1.21 1.09 4.42
N HIS A 6 -0.59 0.88 3.25
CA HIS A 6 -1.11 1.42 1.99
C HIS A 6 -2.52 0.89 1.68
N ALA A 7 -2.74 -0.42 1.86
CA ALA A 7 -4.04 -1.05 1.63
C ALA A 7 -5.12 -0.46 2.55
N PHE A 8 -4.85 -0.35 3.85
CA PHE A 8 -5.83 0.07 4.85
C PHE A 8 -6.14 1.58 4.78
N ILE A 9 -5.14 2.44 4.53
CA ILE A 9 -5.39 3.87 4.30
C ILE A 9 -6.17 4.07 2.99
N GLY A 10 -5.77 3.37 1.93
CA GLY A 10 -6.48 3.38 0.66
C GLY A 10 -7.95 2.94 0.82
N ALA A 11 -8.20 1.90 1.61
CA ALA A 11 -9.55 1.43 1.91
C ALA A 11 -10.38 2.48 2.67
N THR A 12 -9.77 3.11 3.68
CA THR A 12 -10.40 4.14 4.50
C THR A 12 -10.85 5.33 3.64
N LEU A 13 -9.97 5.85 2.78
CA LEU A 13 -10.35 6.92 1.85
C LEU A 13 -11.35 6.45 0.79
N GLY A 14 -11.18 5.22 0.28
CA GLY A 14 -12.10 4.65 -0.69
C GLY A 14 -13.53 4.58 -0.17
N LYS A 15 -13.71 4.17 1.08
CA LYS A 15 -15.00 4.17 1.79
C LYS A 15 -15.62 5.57 1.86
N ALA A 16 -14.83 6.61 2.11
CA ALA A 16 -15.29 7.99 2.15
C ALA A 16 -15.72 8.53 0.77
N LEU A 17 -15.03 8.15 -0.31
CA LEU A 17 -15.25 8.69 -1.66
C LEU A 17 -16.44 8.08 -2.41
N LYS A 18 -16.98 6.95 -1.94
CA LYS A 18 -18.19 6.27 -2.48
C LYS A 18 -18.15 5.98 -4.00
N SER A 19 -16.97 5.95 -4.61
CA SER A 19 -16.77 5.74 -6.05
C SER A 19 -15.49 4.94 -6.25
N LYS A 20 -15.58 3.84 -7.00
CA LYS A 20 -14.48 2.88 -7.18
C LYS A 20 -13.27 3.48 -7.88
N SER A 21 -13.49 4.24 -8.96
CA SER A 21 -12.41 4.88 -9.71
C SER A 21 -11.70 5.95 -8.89
N ARG A 22 -12.46 6.82 -8.21
CA ARG A 22 -11.89 7.82 -7.31
C ARG A 22 -11.17 7.19 -6.12
N ALA A 23 -11.71 6.11 -5.57
CA ALA A 23 -11.08 5.35 -4.50
C ALA A 23 -9.74 4.76 -4.93
N PHE A 24 -9.70 4.08 -6.08
CA PHE A 24 -8.46 3.53 -6.63
C PHE A 24 -7.41 4.62 -6.84
N LEU A 25 -7.78 5.73 -7.47
CA LEU A 25 -6.87 6.85 -7.68
C LEU A 25 -6.39 7.45 -6.35
N ALA A 26 -7.28 7.61 -5.37
CA ALA A 26 -6.91 8.07 -4.04
C ALA A 26 -5.92 7.11 -3.36
N GLY A 27 -6.12 5.79 -3.50
CA GLY A 27 -5.18 4.78 -3.03
C GLY A 27 -3.79 4.97 -3.61
N VAL A 28 -3.69 5.11 -4.94
CA VAL A 28 -2.41 5.36 -5.64
C VAL A 28 -1.75 6.66 -5.15
N ILE A 29 -2.53 7.72 -4.99
CA ILE A 29 -2.02 9.02 -4.51
C ILE A 29 -1.52 8.88 -3.07
N THR A 30 -2.27 8.22 -2.19
CA THR A 30 -1.83 8.01 -0.80
C THR A 30 -0.59 7.15 -0.71
N HIS A 31 -0.43 6.15 -1.59
CA HIS A 31 0.78 5.35 -1.62
C HIS A 31 2.00 6.26 -1.78
N PHE A 32 1.99 7.15 -2.78
CA PHE A 32 3.07 8.11 -3.00
C PHE A 32 3.39 8.93 -1.75
N PHE A 33 2.40 9.54 -1.11
CA PHE A 33 2.64 10.39 0.07
C PHE A 33 3.13 9.60 1.28
N LEU A 34 2.61 8.39 1.49
CA LEU A 34 3.01 7.56 2.62
C LEU A 34 4.44 7.05 2.46
N ASP A 35 4.86 6.77 1.23
CA ASP A 35 6.25 6.43 0.95
C ASP A 35 7.23 7.56 1.27
N LEU A 36 6.82 8.82 1.23
CA LEU A 36 7.71 9.93 1.60
C LEU A 36 8.02 9.96 3.10
N THR A 37 7.21 9.27 3.92
CA THR A 37 7.35 9.28 5.38
C THR A 37 8.41 8.28 5.83
N PRO A 38 9.10 8.50 6.97
CA PRO A 38 10.02 7.50 7.51
C PRO A 38 9.30 6.18 7.81
N HIS A 39 9.76 5.08 7.21
CA HIS A 39 9.08 3.80 7.35
C HIS A 39 10.03 2.61 7.23
N ARG A 40 9.52 1.42 7.50
CA ARG A 40 10.24 0.15 7.36
C ARG A 40 9.73 -0.59 6.13
N ASP A 41 10.66 -1.12 5.35
CA ASP A 41 10.36 -2.07 4.29
C ASP A 41 10.66 -3.48 4.76
N PHE A 42 9.82 -4.42 4.34
CA PHE A 42 10.11 -5.84 4.47
C PHE A 42 10.59 -6.43 3.15
N SER A 43 11.00 -7.70 3.20
CA SER A 43 11.30 -8.43 1.98
C SER A 43 10.05 -8.55 1.11
N VAL A 44 10.22 -8.54 -0.21
CA VAL A 44 9.10 -8.68 -1.17
C VAL A 44 8.19 -9.88 -0.87
N PRO A 45 8.68 -11.09 -0.50
CA PRO A 45 7.79 -12.18 -0.10
C PRO A 45 6.91 -11.84 1.11
N THR A 46 7.49 -11.19 2.13
CA THR A 46 6.75 -10.73 3.31
C THR A 46 5.70 -9.69 2.94
N GLU A 47 6.08 -8.67 2.16
CA GLU A 47 5.15 -7.63 1.71
C GLU A 47 4.03 -8.21 0.86
N THR A 48 4.33 -9.18 -0.01
CA THR A 48 3.32 -9.88 -0.83
C THR A 48 2.29 -10.59 0.04
N VAL A 49 2.73 -11.34 1.06
CA VAL A 49 1.81 -12.02 1.99
C VAL A 49 0.97 -11.00 2.76
N LEU A 50 1.57 -9.91 3.25
CA LEU A 50 0.85 -8.85 3.97
C LEU A 50 -0.18 -8.14 3.08
N ALA A 51 0.19 -7.83 1.83
CA ALA A 51 -0.67 -7.20 0.84
C ALA A 51 -1.88 -8.07 0.52
N LEU A 52 -1.65 -9.35 0.20
CA LEU A 52 -2.72 -10.31 -0.10
C LEU A 52 -3.63 -10.52 1.11
N THR A 53 -3.06 -10.61 2.31
CA THR A 53 -3.83 -10.73 3.56
C THR A 53 -4.69 -9.49 3.79
N ALA A 54 -4.13 -8.28 3.65
CA ALA A 54 -4.88 -7.04 3.81
C ALA A 54 -6.03 -6.93 2.79
N LEU A 55 -5.76 -7.20 1.51
CA LEU A 55 -6.78 -7.21 0.46
C LEU A 55 -7.87 -8.25 0.75
N ALA A 56 -7.51 -9.45 1.24
CA ALA A 56 -8.48 -10.47 1.58
C ALA A 56 -9.36 -10.07 2.76
N VAL A 57 -8.78 -9.48 3.81
CA VAL A 57 -9.51 -8.96 4.97
C VAL A 57 -10.46 -7.83 4.56
N ILE A 58 -9.98 -6.86 3.78
CA ILE A 58 -10.79 -5.71 3.30
C ILE A 58 -11.89 -6.20 2.35
N GLY A 59 -11.57 -7.09 1.41
CA GLY A 59 -12.54 -7.67 0.48
C GLY A 59 -13.63 -8.47 1.18
N SER A 60 -13.27 -9.25 2.19
CA SER A 60 -14.22 -10.05 2.98
C SER A 60 -15.09 -9.20 3.92
N SER A 61 -14.55 -8.11 4.47
CA SER A 61 -15.26 -7.27 5.45
C SER A 61 -16.07 -6.13 4.82
N GLN A 62 -15.57 -5.51 3.74
CA GLN A 62 -16.22 -4.37 3.09
C GLN A 62 -16.83 -4.73 1.72
N GLY A 63 -16.56 -5.94 1.20
CA GLY A 63 -17.01 -6.42 -0.10
C GLY A 63 -15.98 -6.24 -1.21
N TRP A 64 -15.77 -7.29 -2.01
CA TRP A 64 -14.77 -7.38 -3.10
C TRP A 64 -14.96 -6.40 -4.26
N ASN A 65 -16.13 -5.76 -4.36
CA ASN A 65 -16.39 -4.73 -5.38
C ASN A 65 -16.74 -3.37 -4.77
N SER A 66 -16.38 -3.17 -3.50
CA SER A 66 -16.64 -1.92 -2.78
C SER A 66 -15.62 -0.83 -3.11
N PRO A 67 -15.97 0.46 -2.96
CA PRO A 67 -14.99 1.54 -3.04
C PRO A 67 -13.81 1.36 -2.07
N ALA A 68 -14.02 0.77 -0.89
CA ALA A 68 -12.94 0.45 0.04
C ALA A 68 -11.94 -0.54 -0.57
N PHE A 69 -12.42 -1.65 -1.14
CA PHE A 69 -11.54 -2.63 -1.79
C PHE A 69 -10.77 -2.02 -2.96
N TRP A 70 -11.41 -1.19 -3.79
CA TRP A 70 -10.73 -0.51 -4.89
C TRP A 70 -9.69 0.51 -4.41
N GLY A 71 -9.93 1.21 -3.30
CA GLY A 71 -8.93 2.08 -2.68
C GLY A 71 -7.74 1.31 -2.12
N ALA A 72 -7.99 0.17 -1.47
CA ALA A 72 -6.94 -0.73 -1.01
C ALA A 72 -6.08 -1.24 -2.15
N LEU A 73 -6.72 -1.68 -3.24
CA LEU A 73 -6.05 -2.15 -4.44
C LEU A 73 -5.18 -1.04 -5.05
N GLY A 74 -5.69 0.19 -5.13
CA GLY A 74 -4.92 1.34 -5.60
C GLY A 74 -3.70 1.64 -4.73
N GLY A 75 -3.80 1.45 -3.41
CA GLY A 75 -2.68 1.62 -2.49
C GLY A 75 -1.58 0.57 -2.64
N VAL A 76 -1.92 -0.65 -3.07
CA VAL A 76 -0.96 -1.78 -3.17
C VAL A 76 -0.37 -1.94 -4.56
N VAL A 77 -1.10 -1.57 -5.62
CA VAL A 77 -0.67 -1.78 -7.01
C VAL A 77 0.73 -1.20 -7.33
N PRO A 78 1.12 0.00 -6.85
CA PRO A 78 2.48 0.51 -7.07
C PRO A 78 3.58 -0.47 -6.64
N ASP A 79 3.42 -1.18 -5.52
CA ASP A 79 4.41 -2.13 -4.99
C ASP A 79 4.63 -3.36 -5.88
N ILE A 80 3.72 -3.65 -6.81
CA ILE A 80 3.85 -4.79 -7.72
C ILE A 80 5.14 -4.67 -8.55
N GLU A 81 5.60 -3.45 -8.85
CA GLU A 81 6.84 -3.28 -9.59
C GLU A 81 8.07 -3.77 -8.81
N ASN A 82 8.05 -3.70 -7.48
CA ASN A 82 9.13 -4.20 -6.62
C ASN A 82 9.23 -5.72 -6.74
N ALA A 83 8.08 -6.41 -6.77
CA ALA A 83 8.03 -7.84 -7.02
C ALA A 83 8.51 -8.21 -8.42
N ILE A 84 8.10 -7.45 -9.44
CA ILE A 84 8.55 -7.66 -10.83
C ILE A 84 10.07 -7.44 -10.95
N SER A 85 10.60 -6.37 -10.35
CA SER A 85 12.03 -6.05 -10.35
C SER A 85 12.84 -7.17 -9.70
N GLN A 86 12.38 -7.71 -8.57
CA GLN A 86 13.05 -8.84 -7.92
C GLN A 86 13.11 -10.08 -8.83
N VAL A 87 12.00 -10.44 -9.49
CA VAL A 87 11.94 -11.60 -10.39
C VAL A 87 12.81 -11.40 -11.63
N ARG A 88 12.92 -10.17 -12.14
CA ARG A 88 13.73 -9.84 -13.33
C ARG A 88 15.22 -9.62 -13.03
N GLY A 89 15.64 -9.68 -11.77
CA GLY A 89 17.02 -9.40 -11.38
C GLY A 89 17.39 -7.91 -11.39
N GLY A 90 16.39 -7.03 -11.27
CA GLY A 90 16.55 -5.59 -11.19
C GLY A 90 15.73 -4.82 -12.25
N GLY A 91 15.81 -3.50 -12.15
CA GLY A 91 15.09 -2.57 -13.02
C GLY A 91 15.05 -1.19 -12.38
N ARG A 92 14.86 -0.16 -13.20
CA ARG A 92 14.58 1.17 -12.65
C ARG A 92 13.11 1.23 -12.21
N PRO A 93 12.82 1.71 -11.01
CA PRO A 93 11.45 1.91 -10.55
C PRO A 93 10.71 2.88 -11.48
N LEU A 94 9.46 2.57 -11.80
CA LEU A 94 8.57 3.44 -12.55
C LEU A 94 7.76 4.33 -11.60
N PHE A 95 7.41 3.83 -10.41
CA PHE A 95 6.63 4.61 -9.47
C PHE A 95 7.50 5.71 -8.83
N PRO A 96 7.04 6.98 -8.81
CA PRO A 96 7.91 8.10 -8.42
C PRO A 96 8.51 8.03 -7.01
N SER A 97 7.89 7.34 -6.06
CA SER A 97 8.41 7.26 -4.68
C SER A 97 9.37 6.09 -4.45
N HIS A 98 9.52 5.16 -5.38
CA HIS A 98 10.39 3.97 -5.21
C HIS A 98 11.86 4.22 -5.59
N ASN A 99 12.32 5.47 -5.55
CA ASN A 99 13.73 5.81 -5.78
C ASN A 99 14.33 6.51 -4.57
N ASP A 100 15.65 6.42 -4.42
CA ASP A 100 16.38 6.95 -3.26
C ASP A 100 16.22 8.47 -3.01
N ARG A 101 15.67 9.23 -3.97
CA ARG A 101 15.45 10.68 -3.80
C ARG A 101 14.12 11.03 -3.15
N LEU A 102 13.08 10.24 -3.45
CA LEU A 102 11.71 10.50 -3.00
C LEU A 102 11.25 9.48 -1.96
N HIS A 103 11.93 8.34 -1.83
CA HIS A 103 11.62 7.36 -0.81
C HIS A 103 12.01 7.85 0.58
N GLY A 104 11.10 7.72 1.53
CA GLY A 104 11.31 8.11 2.92
C GLY A 104 12.49 7.37 3.56
N PRO A 105 13.10 7.93 4.62
CA PRO A 105 14.24 7.30 5.27
C PRO A 105 13.82 5.99 5.94
N LYS A 106 14.64 4.95 5.76
CA LYS A 106 14.38 3.63 6.31
C LYS A 106 14.58 3.62 7.83
N VAL A 107 13.54 3.23 8.57
CA VAL A 107 13.57 3.10 10.03
C VAL A 107 13.39 1.65 10.46
N LYS A 108 13.87 1.30 11.66
CA LYS A 108 13.68 -0.04 12.24
C LYS A 108 12.34 -0.19 12.98
N GLU A 109 11.73 0.95 13.32
CA GLU A 109 10.52 1.10 14.11
C GLU A 109 9.30 0.52 13.37
N ILE A 110 8.46 -0.23 14.09
CA ILE A 110 7.30 -0.95 13.54
C ILE A 110 5.98 -0.60 14.24
N VAL A 111 6.05 -0.05 15.45
CA VAL A 111 4.89 0.23 16.30
C VAL A 111 4.04 1.33 15.68
N SER A 112 4.63 2.39 15.13
CA SER A 112 3.86 3.45 14.46
C SER A 112 3.07 2.93 13.26
N GLN A 113 3.68 2.07 12.44
CA GLN A 113 3.04 1.45 11.29
C GLN A 113 1.96 0.44 11.71
N ALA A 114 2.22 -0.35 12.76
CA ALA A 114 1.22 -1.24 13.34
C ALA A 114 0.04 -0.49 13.97
N ALA A 115 0.29 0.66 14.61
CA ALA A 115 -0.75 1.51 15.17
C ALA A 115 -1.65 2.09 14.07
N ILE A 116 -1.07 2.55 12.95
CA ILE A 116 -1.85 3.02 11.80
C ILE A 116 -2.71 1.88 11.22
N LEU A 117 -2.18 0.67 11.09
CA LEU A 117 -2.95 -0.50 10.67
C LEU A 117 -4.15 -0.75 11.58
N LEU A 118 -3.97 -0.66 12.90
CA LEU A 118 -5.03 -0.89 13.88
C LEU A 118 -6.12 0.19 13.85
N VAL A 119 -5.77 1.45 13.54
CA VAL A 119 -6.76 2.55 13.43
C VAL A 119 -7.58 2.46 12.15
N CYS A 120 -7.03 1.86 11.10
CA CYS A 120 -7.69 1.76 9.79
C CYS A 120 -8.46 0.43 9.56
N LEU A 121 -8.41 -0.51 10.50
CA LEU A 121 -9.28 -1.70 10.57
C LEU A 121 -10.72 -1.32 10.89
#